data_AF-A0A2N2TT46-F1
#
_entry.id   AF-A0A2N2TT46-F1
#
_cell.length_a   1.000
_cell.length_b   1.000
_cell.length_c   1.000
_cell.angle_alpha   90.00
_cell.angle_beta   90.00
_cell.angle_gamma   90.00
#
_symmetry.space_group_name_H-M   'P 1'
#
loop_
_entity.id
_entity.type
_entity.pdbx_description
1 polymer ?
#
loop_
_entity_poly.entity_id
_entity_poly.type
_entity_poly.pdbx_seq_one_letter_code
_entity_poly.pdbx_strand_id
1 'polypeptide(L)'
;MNVFVLCTGRCGSVTFIEACQFIKNYSSTHESRASRLGADRFAYPSNHIEADNRLSWVLGRLDAHFGDNAAYVHLTRDTHAVAKSYAARYEKGIMKAYRGSGILMGLSEKTEPVQVAMDYCHTVNSNITAFLKDKTKKMDFMLEDADRDFPRFCDFIGADVDLPSALGEFHIRHNATVQK
;
A
#
# COMPACT_ATOMS: atom_id res chain seq x y z
N MET A 1 -18.11 -5.39 -2.95
CA MET A 1 -17.27 -5.38 -1.75
C MET A 1 -16.11 -4.42 -1.98
N ASN A 2 -15.65 -3.66 -0.99
CA ASN A 2 -14.46 -2.81 -1.18
C ASN A 2 -13.19 -3.59 -0.85
N VAL A 3 -12.09 -3.21 -1.50
CA VAL A 3 -10.79 -3.85 -1.39
C VAL A 3 -9.76 -2.80 -1.00
N PHE A 4 -9.03 -3.04 0.08
CA PHE A 4 -7.99 -2.13 0.56
C PHE A 4 -6.61 -2.76 0.46
N VAL A 5 -5.76 -2.14 -0.34
CA VAL A 5 -4.36 -2.56 -0.52
C VAL A 5 -3.50 -1.79 0.48
N LEU A 6 -3.19 -2.46 1.58
CA LEU A 6 -2.40 -1.93 2.68
C LEU A 6 -0.92 -2.19 2.43
N CYS A 7 -0.09 -1.16 2.58
CA CYS A 7 1.32 -1.27 2.31
C CYS A 7 2.16 -0.19 2.98
N THR A 8 3.49 -0.39 2.96
CA THR A 8 4.47 0.62 3.41
C THR A 8 4.49 1.86 2.53
N GLY A 9 4.06 1.73 1.26
CA GLY A 9 4.45 2.63 0.17
C GLY A 9 5.83 2.26 -0.37
N ARG A 10 6.12 2.70 -1.61
CA ARG A 10 7.34 2.34 -2.38
C ARG A 10 7.54 0.83 -2.65
N CYS A 11 6.50 0.04 -2.45
CA CYS A 11 6.42 -1.40 -2.69
C CYS A 11 5.60 -1.76 -3.96
N GLY A 12 5.43 -0.82 -4.90
CA GLY A 12 4.72 -1.09 -6.16
C GLY A 12 3.21 -0.84 -6.14
N SER A 13 2.67 -0.14 -5.14
CA SER A 13 1.24 0.17 -5.04
C SER A 13 0.65 0.92 -6.24
N VAL A 14 1.45 1.76 -6.92
CA VAL A 14 1.03 2.44 -8.15
C VAL A 14 0.86 1.42 -9.27
N THR A 15 1.89 0.62 -9.54
CA THR A 15 1.85 -0.47 -10.54
C THR A 15 0.69 -1.43 -10.29
N PHE A 16 0.45 -1.79 -9.03
CA PHE A 16 -0.70 -2.61 -8.66
C PHE A 16 -2.04 -1.99 -9.09
N ILE A 17 -2.21 -0.68 -8.87
CA ILE A 17 -3.44 0.04 -9.27
C ILE A 17 -3.54 0.20 -10.79
N GLU A 18 -2.42 0.41 -11.50
CA GLU A 18 -2.41 0.41 -12.97
C GLU A 18 -2.88 -0.95 -13.52
N ALA A 19 -2.38 -2.06 -12.98
CA ALA A 19 -2.86 -3.39 -13.33
C ALA A 19 -4.36 -3.57 -13.03
N CYS A 20 -4.86 -2.99 -11.93
CA CYS A 20 -6.27 -3.02 -11.58
C CYS A 20 -7.16 -2.18 -12.51
N GLN A 21 -6.62 -1.32 -13.39
CA GLN A 21 -7.43 -0.60 -14.39
C GLN A 21 -8.04 -1.53 -15.44
N PHE A 22 -7.48 -2.74 -15.58
CA PHE A 22 -8.00 -3.79 -16.47
C PHE A 22 -9.13 -4.63 -15.86
N ILE A 23 -9.51 -4.35 -14.61
CA ILE A 23 -10.66 -4.98 -13.94
C ILE A 23 -11.93 -4.19 -14.27
N LYS A 24 -12.96 -4.85 -14.80
CA LYS A 24 -14.17 -4.20 -15.32
C LYS A 24 -15.25 -3.98 -14.27
N ASN A 25 -15.32 -4.86 -13.26
CA ASN A 25 -16.37 -4.84 -12.24
C ASN A 25 -15.96 -4.13 -10.94
N TYR A 26 -14.75 -3.57 -10.90
CA TYR A 26 -14.24 -2.74 -9.80
C TYR A 26 -13.69 -1.42 -10.34
N SER A 27 -13.92 -0.33 -9.63
CA SER A 27 -13.12 0.89 -9.80
C SER A 27 -11.81 0.74 -9.02
N SER A 28 -10.73 1.38 -9.45
CA SER A 28 -9.44 1.33 -8.75
C SER A 28 -8.72 2.67 -8.77
N THR A 29 -8.15 3.08 -7.63
CA THR A 29 -7.41 4.35 -7.53
C THR A 29 -6.30 4.29 -6.49
N HIS A 30 -5.28 5.13 -6.67
CA HIS A 30 -4.18 5.32 -5.73
C HIS A 30 -4.38 6.62 -4.95
N GLU A 31 -4.45 6.52 -3.61
CA GLU A 31 -4.52 7.67 -2.69
C GLU A 31 -5.72 8.62 -2.95
N SER A 32 -6.87 8.12 -3.43
CA SER A 32 -8.01 8.92 -3.91
C SER A 32 -8.62 9.84 -2.85
N ARG A 33 -8.56 9.40 -1.59
CA ARG A 33 -9.11 10.11 -0.43
C ARG A 33 -8.05 10.52 0.59
N ALA A 34 -6.77 10.54 0.17
CA ALA A 34 -5.64 10.81 1.04
C ALA A 34 -5.75 12.13 1.83
N SER A 35 -6.37 13.14 1.24
CA SER A 35 -6.54 14.49 1.81
C SER A 35 -7.89 14.75 2.48
N ARG A 36 -8.80 13.77 2.50
CA ARG A 36 -10.15 13.92 3.05
C ARG A 36 -10.16 13.70 4.57
N LEU A 37 -11.09 14.37 5.26
CA LEU A 37 -11.24 14.33 6.71
C LEU A 37 -12.55 13.63 7.12
N GLY A 38 -12.66 13.25 8.39
CA GLY A 38 -13.92 12.72 8.93
C GLY A 38 -14.45 11.49 8.16
N ALA A 39 -15.76 11.46 7.91
CA ALA A 39 -16.41 10.39 7.16
C ALA A 39 -15.98 10.36 5.67
N ASP A 40 -15.68 11.52 5.08
CA ASP A 40 -15.27 11.62 3.67
C ASP A 40 -13.97 10.86 3.38
N ARG A 41 -13.14 10.63 4.40
CA ARG A 41 -11.94 9.79 4.33
C ARG A 41 -12.24 8.36 3.92
N PHE A 42 -13.43 7.85 4.26
CA PHE A 42 -13.82 6.45 4.06
C PHE A 42 -15.00 6.28 3.09
N ALA A 43 -15.49 7.36 2.48
CA ALA A 43 -16.67 7.36 1.61
C ALA A 43 -16.42 6.75 0.21
N TYR A 44 -15.63 5.68 0.10
CA TYR A 44 -15.30 4.99 -1.14
C TYR A 44 -16.56 4.47 -1.86
N PRO A 45 -16.61 4.53 -3.21
CA PRO A 45 -17.72 3.93 -3.95
C PRO A 45 -17.77 2.41 -3.72
N SER A 46 -18.93 1.81 -3.95
CA SER A 46 -19.06 0.36 -3.91
C SER A 46 -18.18 -0.30 -4.98
N ASN A 47 -17.61 -1.46 -4.67
CA ASN A 47 -16.72 -2.22 -5.56
C ASN A 47 -15.51 -1.37 -5.97
N HIS A 48 -14.80 -0.86 -4.97
CA HIS A 48 -13.62 -0.04 -5.15
C HIS A 48 -12.37 -0.72 -4.58
N ILE A 49 -11.27 -0.66 -5.35
CA ILE A 49 -9.93 -1.05 -4.96
C ILE A 49 -9.13 0.23 -4.68
N GLU A 50 -8.78 0.46 -3.41
CA GLU A 50 -7.96 1.60 -3.01
C GLU A 50 -6.58 1.09 -2.57
N ALA A 51 -5.52 1.64 -3.15
CA ALA A 51 -4.18 1.55 -2.59
C ALA A 51 -3.77 2.91 -2.03
N ASP A 52 -3.62 2.99 -0.72
CA ASP A 52 -3.16 4.20 -0.02
C ASP A 52 -2.30 3.79 1.17
N ASN A 53 -1.01 4.09 1.12
CA ASN A 53 -0.08 3.74 2.19
C ASN A 53 -0.41 4.46 3.51
N ARG A 54 -1.16 5.58 3.48
CA ARG A 54 -1.57 6.31 4.68
C ARG A 54 -2.67 5.61 5.46
N LEU A 55 -3.40 4.65 4.85
CA LEU A 55 -4.37 3.85 5.58
C LEU A 55 -3.72 3.05 6.72
N SER A 56 -2.44 2.69 6.60
CA SER A 56 -1.66 2.03 7.66
C SER A 56 -1.56 2.86 8.96
N TRP A 57 -1.81 4.16 8.91
CA TRP A 57 -1.80 5.06 10.07
C TRP A 57 -3.19 5.34 10.66
N VAL A 58 -4.25 4.87 9.99
CA VAL A 58 -5.65 5.09 10.43
C VAL A 58 -6.45 3.77 10.48
N LEU A 59 -5.76 2.65 10.69
CA LEU A 59 -6.34 1.30 10.66
C LEU A 59 -7.52 1.12 11.61
N GLY A 60 -7.49 1.72 12.81
CA GLY A 60 -8.63 1.65 13.74
C GLY A 60 -9.91 2.32 13.18
N ARG A 61 -9.76 3.39 12.40
CA ARG A 61 -10.91 4.05 11.73
C ARG A 61 -11.36 3.29 10.50
N LEU A 62 -10.42 2.68 9.77
CA LEU A 62 -10.73 1.77 8.67
C LEU A 62 -11.52 0.55 9.18
N ASP A 63 -11.11 -0.01 10.31
CA ASP A 63 -11.79 -1.14 10.97
C ASP A 63 -13.21 -0.76 11.40
N ALA A 64 -13.37 0.37 12.08
CA ALA A 64 -14.67 0.83 12.53
C ALA A 64 -15.66 1.05 11.37
N HIS A 65 -15.17 1.37 10.17
CA HIS A 65 -16.01 1.63 9.01
C HIS A 65 -16.28 0.39 8.15
N PHE A 66 -15.27 -0.45 7.92
CA PHE A 66 -15.36 -1.58 7.00
C PHE A 66 -15.28 -2.94 7.69
N GLY A 67 -14.57 -3.07 8.82
CA GLY A 67 -14.47 -4.30 9.59
C GLY A 67 -14.20 -5.53 8.74
N ASP A 68 -15.02 -6.57 8.87
CA ASP A 68 -14.92 -7.79 8.07
C ASP A 68 -15.73 -7.74 6.74
N ASN A 69 -16.31 -6.57 6.42
CA ASN A 69 -17.14 -6.35 5.23
C ASN A 69 -16.33 -5.90 3.99
N ALA A 70 -15.01 -5.82 4.12
CA ALA A 70 -14.08 -5.54 3.02
C ALA A 70 -13.08 -6.68 2.84
N ALA A 71 -12.41 -6.70 1.69
CA ALA A 71 -11.23 -7.52 1.48
C ALA A 71 -9.97 -6.68 1.69
N TYR A 72 -8.95 -7.29 2.27
CA TYR A 72 -7.69 -6.63 2.57
C TYR A 72 -6.52 -7.33 1.90
N VAL A 73 -5.66 -6.57 1.24
CA VAL A 73 -4.45 -7.08 0.60
C VAL A 73 -3.25 -6.44 1.27
N HIS A 74 -2.34 -7.23 1.84
CA HIS A 74 -1.04 -6.74 2.30
C HIS A 74 -0.06 -6.81 1.13
N LEU A 75 0.17 -5.67 0.47
CA LEU A 75 1.13 -5.56 -0.63
C LEU A 75 2.54 -5.30 -0.07
N THR A 76 3.41 -6.29 -0.23
CA THR A 76 4.80 -6.26 0.20
C THR A 76 5.77 -6.28 -0.98
N ARG A 77 7.01 -5.90 -0.69
CA ARG A 77 8.18 -5.96 -1.56
C ARG A 77 9.39 -6.25 -0.69
N ASP A 78 10.54 -6.67 -1.25
CA ASP A 78 11.81 -6.70 -0.51
C ASP A 78 12.01 -5.44 0.33
N THR A 79 12.08 -5.64 1.65
CA THR A 79 12.05 -4.54 2.62
C THR A 79 13.29 -3.67 2.50
N HIS A 80 14.44 -4.25 2.17
CA HIS A 80 15.68 -3.50 1.96
C HIS A 80 15.58 -2.57 0.73
N ALA A 81 15.00 -3.06 -0.37
CA ALA A 81 14.74 -2.26 -1.56
C ALA A 81 13.76 -1.11 -1.28
N VAL A 82 12.71 -1.35 -0.50
CA VAL A 82 11.76 -0.32 -0.06
C VAL A 82 12.47 0.72 0.80
N ALA A 83 13.22 0.30 1.82
CA ALA A 83 13.94 1.19 2.72
C ALA A 83 14.98 2.05 1.98
N LYS A 84 15.73 1.45 1.03
CA LYS A 84 16.65 2.20 0.17
C LYS A 84 15.91 3.25 -0.69
N SER A 85 14.72 2.93 -1.20
CA SER A 85 13.88 3.88 -1.94
C SER A 85 13.40 5.05 -1.08
N TYR A 86 13.11 4.81 0.19
CA TYR A 86 12.73 5.83 1.16
C TYR A 86 13.91 6.67 1.65
N ALA A 87 15.07 6.06 1.88
CA ALA A 87 16.30 6.76 2.23
C ALA A 87 16.68 7.80 1.17
N ALA A 88 16.51 7.49 -0.12
CA ALA A 88 16.70 8.44 -1.21
C ALA A 88 15.70 9.63 -1.20
N ARG A 89 14.63 9.56 -0.40
CA ARG A 89 13.58 10.59 -0.23
C ARG A 89 13.47 11.05 1.22
N TYR A 90 14.53 10.90 2.01
CA TYR A 90 14.50 11.09 3.45
C TYR A 90 13.97 12.47 3.91
N GLU A 91 14.26 13.52 3.14
CA GLU A 91 13.84 14.90 3.43
C GLU A 91 12.40 15.24 3.01
N LYS A 92 11.63 14.28 2.45
CA LYS A 92 10.34 14.54 1.81
C LYS A 92 9.24 13.59 2.27
N GLY A 93 8.00 14.05 2.10
CA GLY A 93 6.80 13.22 2.26
C GLY A 93 6.74 12.52 3.61
N ILE A 94 6.37 11.23 3.58
CA ILE A 94 6.12 10.47 4.81
C ILE A 94 7.37 10.23 5.65
N MET A 95 8.58 10.21 5.06
CA MET A 95 9.81 10.08 5.86
C MET A 95 10.03 11.31 6.74
N LYS A 96 9.80 12.52 6.20
CA LYS A 96 9.86 13.74 6.99
C LYS A 96 8.81 13.76 8.12
N ALA A 97 7.62 13.20 7.88
CA ALA A 97 6.59 13.07 8.91
C ALA A 97 6.88 11.97 9.94
N TYR A 98 7.60 10.92 9.55
CA TYR A 98 7.96 9.82 10.44
C TYR A 98 9.07 10.20 11.42
N ARG A 99 9.99 11.09 11.05
CA ARG A 99 11.15 11.46 11.87
C ARG A 99 11.14 12.92 12.35
N GLY A 100 12.13 13.30 13.15
CA GLY A 100 12.31 14.67 13.63
C GLY A 100 11.34 15.00 14.78
N SER A 101 10.34 15.83 14.50
CA SER A 101 9.27 16.19 15.46
C SER A 101 7.96 15.47 15.19
N GLY A 102 7.96 14.47 14.31
CA GLY A 102 6.80 13.66 13.95
C GLY A 102 6.65 12.45 14.85
N ILE A 103 6.64 11.25 14.26
CA ILE A 103 6.45 9.99 15.01
C ILE A 103 7.67 9.65 15.87
N LEU A 104 8.87 9.63 15.29
CA LEU A 104 10.13 9.42 16.01
C LEU A 104 10.65 10.76 16.53
N MET A 105 10.31 11.05 17.78
CA MET A 105 10.78 12.24 18.50
C MET A 105 12.21 12.04 19.03
N GLY A 106 13.04 13.08 18.91
CA GLY A 106 14.40 13.07 19.51
C GLY A 106 15.40 12.17 18.78
N LEU A 107 15.11 11.77 17.54
CA LEU A 107 16.02 10.99 16.73
C LEU A 107 17.33 11.75 16.49
N SER A 108 18.47 11.09 16.72
CA SER A 108 19.78 11.70 16.46
C SER A 108 19.96 12.04 14.99
N GLU A 109 20.49 13.24 14.70
CA GLU A 109 20.87 13.66 13.34
C GLU A 109 21.95 12.77 12.71
N LYS A 110 22.68 12.00 13.52
CA LYS A 110 23.69 11.03 13.05
C LYS A 110 23.10 9.70 12.60
N THR A 111 21.79 9.50 12.73
CA THR A 111 21.15 8.24 12.34
C THR A 111 21.10 8.13 10.83
N GLU A 112 21.59 7.01 10.29
CA GLU A 112 21.61 6.79 8.85
C GLU A 112 20.17 6.71 8.28
N PRO A 113 19.85 7.44 7.18
CA PRO A 113 18.51 7.45 6.59
C PRO A 113 17.93 6.08 6.29
N VAL A 114 18.77 5.12 5.91
CA VAL A 114 18.34 3.75 5.62
C VAL A 114 17.89 3.00 6.87
N GLN A 115 18.49 3.25 8.04
CA GLN A 115 18.07 2.63 9.30
C GLN A 115 16.68 3.14 9.70
N VAL A 116 16.46 4.44 9.55
CA VAL A 116 15.15 5.07 9.82
C VAL A 116 14.09 4.56 8.84
N ALA A 117 14.45 4.38 7.57
CA ALA A 117 13.55 3.82 6.57
C ALA A 117 13.23 2.33 6.82
N MET A 118 14.20 1.54 7.30
CA MET A 118 13.95 0.15 7.72
C MET A 118 12.99 0.10 8.91
N ASP A 119 13.21 0.94 9.92
CA ASP A 119 12.33 1.07 11.09
C ASP A 119 10.90 1.47 10.68
N TYR A 120 10.76 2.44 9.75
CA TYR A 120 9.47 2.79 9.15
C TYR A 120 8.78 1.58 8.51
N CYS A 121 9.51 0.80 7.70
CA CYS A 121 8.95 -0.37 7.02
C CYS A 121 8.49 -1.42 8.02
N HIS A 122 9.29 -1.70 9.05
CA HIS A 122 8.94 -2.63 10.13
C HIS A 122 7.69 -2.16 10.88
N THR A 123 7.62 -0.88 11.23
CA THR A 123 6.47 -0.30 11.94
C THR A 123 5.19 -0.44 11.11
N VAL A 124 5.22 -0.02 9.84
CA VAL A 124 4.03 -0.09 8.99
C VAL A 124 3.61 -1.54 8.73
N ASN A 125 4.54 -2.44 8.40
CA ASN A 125 4.21 -3.85 8.20
C ASN A 125 3.64 -4.49 9.47
N SER A 126 4.23 -4.20 10.64
CA SER A 126 3.73 -4.72 11.93
C SER A 126 2.32 -4.23 12.25
N ASN A 127 2.03 -2.95 11.98
CA ASN A 127 0.70 -2.38 12.16
C ASN A 127 -0.34 -3.08 11.25
N ILE A 128 0.02 -3.30 9.99
CA ILE A 128 -0.84 -4.00 9.02
C ILE A 128 -1.06 -5.45 9.48
N THR A 129 0.00 -6.19 9.82
CA THR A 129 -0.12 -7.57 10.31
C THR A 129 -0.99 -7.65 11.57
N ALA A 130 -0.83 -6.72 12.51
CA ALA A 130 -1.63 -6.67 13.73
C ALA A 130 -3.11 -6.37 13.44
N PHE A 131 -3.41 -5.48 12.49
CA PHE A 131 -4.77 -5.19 12.06
C PHE A 131 -5.40 -6.38 11.32
N LEU A 132 -4.64 -7.06 10.47
CA LEU A 132 -5.15 -8.17 9.67
C LEU A 132 -5.36 -9.46 10.47
N LYS A 133 -4.80 -9.59 11.67
CA LYS A 133 -4.76 -10.86 12.44
C LYS A 133 -6.11 -11.58 12.53
N ASP A 134 -7.22 -10.85 12.63
CA ASP A 134 -8.57 -11.37 12.82
C ASP A 134 -9.52 -11.17 11.63
N LYS A 135 -9.05 -10.60 10.51
CA LYS A 135 -9.87 -10.45 9.29
C LYS A 135 -10.02 -11.78 8.57
N THR A 136 -11.23 -12.09 8.14
CA THR A 136 -11.53 -13.33 7.42
C THR A 136 -11.19 -13.21 5.93
N LYS A 137 -11.32 -12.02 5.35
CA LYS A 137 -11.01 -11.72 3.95
C LYS A 137 -9.70 -10.95 3.83
N LYS A 138 -8.59 -11.68 3.92
CA LYS A 138 -7.25 -11.12 3.75
C LYS A 138 -6.38 -11.96 2.81
N MET A 139 -5.45 -11.30 2.13
CA MET A 139 -4.48 -11.93 1.24
C MET A 139 -3.13 -11.21 1.35
N ASP A 140 -2.04 -11.97 1.35
CA ASP A 140 -0.69 -11.44 1.15
C ASP A 140 -0.39 -11.37 -0.36
N PHE A 141 0.29 -10.31 -0.78
CA PHE A 141 0.72 -10.11 -2.16
C PHE A 141 2.17 -9.65 -2.17
N MET A 142 3.06 -10.40 -2.83
CA MET A 142 4.45 -10.02 -3.01
C MET A 142 4.69 -9.44 -4.40
N LEU A 143 5.20 -8.21 -4.49
CA LEU A 143 5.43 -7.53 -5.78
C LEU A 143 6.34 -8.35 -6.71
N GLU A 144 7.39 -8.94 -6.16
CA GLU A 144 8.34 -9.78 -6.90
C GLU A 144 7.69 -11.04 -7.50
N ASP A 145 6.54 -11.45 -6.97
CA ASP A 145 5.77 -12.62 -7.42
C ASP A 145 4.46 -12.23 -8.12
N ALA A 146 4.35 -11.02 -8.67
CA ALA A 146 3.11 -10.49 -9.23
C ALA A 146 2.48 -11.40 -10.32
N ASP A 147 3.30 -12.08 -11.13
CA ASP A 147 2.83 -13.04 -12.14
C ASP A 147 2.01 -14.19 -11.53
N ARG A 148 2.29 -14.54 -10.28
CA ARG A 148 1.58 -15.56 -9.51
C ARG A 148 0.47 -14.94 -8.66
N ASP A 149 0.75 -13.84 -7.97
CA ASP A 149 -0.13 -13.31 -6.94
C ASP A 149 -1.25 -12.42 -7.51
N PHE A 150 -1.08 -11.80 -8.68
CA PHE A 150 -2.13 -11.01 -9.31
C PHE A 150 -3.32 -11.83 -9.83
N PRO A 151 -3.13 -12.96 -10.54
CA PRO A 151 -4.24 -13.85 -10.88
C PRO A 151 -5.00 -14.32 -9.63
N ARG A 152 -4.28 -14.69 -8.57
CA ARG A 152 -4.87 -15.11 -7.29
C ARG A 152 -5.65 -13.98 -6.61
N PHE A 153 -5.17 -12.75 -6.71
CA PHE A 153 -5.87 -11.57 -6.21
C PHE A 153 -7.19 -11.36 -6.97
N CYS A 154 -7.17 -11.46 -8.31
CA CYS A 154 -8.37 -11.35 -9.13
C CYS A 154 -9.41 -12.41 -8.76
N ASP A 155 -9.00 -13.67 -8.59
CA ASP A 155 -9.89 -14.75 -8.14
C ASP A 155 -10.43 -14.49 -6.73
N PHE A 156 -9.57 -14.03 -5.82
CA PHE A 156 -9.91 -13.74 -4.42
C PHE A 156 -11.02 -12.70 -4.28
N ILE A 157 -11.06 -11.69 -5.17
CA ILE A 157 -12.11 -10.65 -5.14
C ILE A 157 -13.23 -10.88 -6.16
N GLY A 158 -13.16 -11.94 -6.96
CA GLY A 158 -14.10 -12.21 -8.05
C GLY A 158 -14.05 -11.14 -9.15
N ALA A 159 -12.85 -10.74 -9.57
CA ALA A 159 -12.64 -9.73 -10.61
C ALA A 159 -12.93 -10.28 -12.02
N ASP A 160 -13.64 -9.50 -12.84
CA ASP A 160 -13.68 -9.66 -14.29
C ASP A 160 -12.52 -8.85 -14.88
N VAL A 161 -11.46 -9.54 -15.31
CA VAL A 161 -10.18 -8.93 -15.65
C VAL A 161 -9.65 -9.42 -16.99
N ASP A 162 -9.06 -8.51 -17.77
CA ASP A 162 -8.14 -8.87 -18.85
C ASP A 162 -6.75 -9.17 -18.26
N LEU A 163 -6.55 -10.44 -17.88
CA LEU A 163 -5.37 -10.85 -17.13
C LEU A 163 -4.04 -10.64 -17.90
N PRO A 164 -3.92 -10.97 -19.20
CA PRO A 164 -2.71 -10.68 -19.96
C PRO A 164 -2.32 -9.20 -19.96
N SER A 165 -3.28 -8.30 -20.19
CA SER A 165 -3.03 -6.86 -20.20
C SER A 165 -2.64 -6.34 -18.80
N ALA A 166 -3.33 -6.82 -17.76
CA ALA A 166 -3.02 -6.45 -16.38
C ALA A 166 -1.63 -6.91 -15.93
N LEU A 167 -1.21 -8.12 -16.27
CA LEU A 167 0.13 -8.63 -15.96
C LEU A 167 1.23 -7.84 -16.67
N GLY A 168 0.95 -7.34 -17.88
CA GLY A 168 1.84 -6.46 -18.62
C GLY A 168 2.33 -5.25 -17.80
N GLU A 169 1.48 -4.68 -16.94
CA GLU A 169 1.82 -3.52 -16.11
C GLU A 169 2.93 -3.79 -15.10
N PHE A 170 3.04 -5.02 -14.58
CA PHE A 170 4.11 -5.39 -13.65
C PHE A 170 5.48 -5.50 -14.32
N HIS A 171 5.51 -5.65 -15.64
CA HIS A 171 6.74 -5.64 -16.43
C HIS A 171 7.14 -4.23 -16.91
N ILE A 172 6.24 -3.25 -16.78
CA ILE A 172 6.53 -1.84 -17.07
C ILE A 172 7.22 -1.22 -15.85
N ARG A 173 8.40 -0.61 -16.07
CA ARG A 173 9.11 0.14 -15.02
C ARG A 173 8.40 1.45 -14.71
N HIS A 174 7.37 1.40 -13.88
CA HIS A 174 6.71 2.57 -13.31
C HIS A 174 7.62 3.23 -12.25
N ASN A 175 7.84 4.55 -12.35
CA ASN A 175 8.63 5.36 -11.39
C ASN A 175 10.13 5.03 -11.27
N ALA A 176 10.85 4.87 -12.37
CA ALA A 176 12.32 4.91 -12.34
C ALA A 176 12.78 6.30 -11.85
N THR A 177 13.42 6.36 -10.68
CA THR A 177 14.15 7.56 -10.27
C THR A 177 15.25 7.76 -11.30
N VAL A 178 15.12 8.78 -12.16
CA VAL A 178 16.21 9.17 -13.06
C VAL A 178 17.38 9.56 -12.15
N GLN A 179 18.48 8.79 -12.23
CA GLN A 179 19.73 9.20 -11.60
C GLN A 179 20.14 10.52 -12.28
N LYS A 180 20.13 11.62 -11.51
CA LYS A 180 20.87 12.83 -11.84
C LYS A 180 22.18 12.78 -11.08
#